data_AF-A0A951YJ43-F1
#
_entry.id   AF-A0A951YJ43-F1
#
_cell.length_a   1.000
_cell.length_b   1.000
_cell.length_c   1.000
_cell.angle_alpha   90.00
_cell.angle_beta   90.00
_cell.angle_gamma   90.00
#
_symmetry.space_group_name_H-M   'P 1'
#
loop_
_entity.id
_entity.type
_entity.pdbx_description
1 polymer ?
#
loop_
_entity_poly.entity_id
_entity_poly.type
_entity_poly.pdbx_seq_one_letter_code
_entity_poly.pdbx_strand_id
1 'polypeptide(L)'
;MVDHSSPLPAASTINRLPVAALGQRVTVEVKTETPFLPKAAFFLISVASLVGTILTGKLHGLDGLALAWRWLQFWSVALPTGMLAWRLFYLRRHESGLDAARVATMHDDLLERVRVVSRYLVPVLVAGAAASLFVPYLAGWTAVALTAASLALAALVTQAHRSRAAAFGAFLVGALALLLWGWADSGGLSGVAAVRTVHLWAFAAWLGGALFNLGAAVPAGRKNANLDAVVAGARQLERFRWVVRTSLPTIIVTGVWMALRYGGVTSPFWLSGIGLLVPLKLLLIVALVVIFITCPLYRACSPVRGVCNLDDLGGGEG
;
A
#
# COMPACT_ATOMS: atom_id res chain seq x y z
N MET A 1 26.71 -42.75 24.16
CA MET A 1 25.66 -42.59 23.12
C MET A 1 24.88 -41.36 23.54
N VAL A 2 25.12 -40.23 22.87
CA VAL A 2 24.61 -38.91 23.28
C VAL A 2 23.18 -38.77 22.74
N ASP A 3 22.24 -38.53 23.64
CA ASP A 3 20.82 -38.41 23.36
C ASP A 3 20.53 -37.01 22.79
N HIS A 4 20.14 -36.95 21.51
CA HIS A 4 19.73 -35.72 20.82
C HIS A 4 18.21 -35.58 20.90
N SER A 5 17.70 -35.15 22.06
CA SER A 5 16.31 -34.74 22.21
C SER A 5 16.20 -33.46 23.04
N SER A 6 16.69 -32.34 22.47
CA SER A 6 16.25 -31.02 22.93
C SER A 6 14.92 -30.70 22.23
N PRO A 7 13.83 -30.43 22.95
CA PRO A 7 12.61 -29.93 22.34
C PRO A 7 12.89 -28.51 21.80
N LEU A 8 12.43 -28.26 20.57
CA LEU A 8 12.35 -26.91 20.01
C LEU A 8 11.56 -26.00 20.98
N PRO A 9 12.02 -24.76 21.25
CA PRO A 9 11.24 -23.84 22.08
C PRO A 9 9.90 -23.57 21.41
N ALA A 10 8.84 -23.78 22.18
CA ALA A 10 7.46 -23.63 21.76
C ALA A 10 7.18 -22.20 21.28
N ALA A 11 6.39 -22.11 20.21
CA ALA A 11 5.85 -20.86 19.72
C ALA A 11 5.00 -20.14 20.79
N SER A 12 5.34 -18.89 21.07
CA SER A 12 4.47 -17.81 21.56
C SER A 12 3.80 -17.97 22.95
N THR A 13 4.58 -17.82 24.03
CA THR A 13 4.07 -17.56 25.39
C THR A 13 3.51 -16.13 25.56
N ILE A 14 3.71 -15.24 24.59
CA ILE A 14 3.35 -13.80 24.66
C ILE A 14 1.84 -13.55 24.55
N ASN A 15 1.04 -14.52 24.09
CA ASN A 15 -0.42 -14.35 24.02
C ASN A 15 -1.13 -14.34 25.39
N ARG A 16 -0.42 -14.49 26.51
CA ARG A 16 -1.04 -14.68 27.84
C ARG A 16 -0.69 -13.66 28.92
N LEU A 17 0.27 -12.75 28.73
CA LEU A 17 0.56 -11.73 29.74
C LEU A 17 -0.24 -10.45 29.46
N PRO A 18 -1.07 -9.96 30.41
CA PRO A 18 -1.77 -8.70 30.24
C PRO A 18 -0.76 -7.54 30.25
N VAL A 19 -0.82 -6.69 29.21
CA VAL A 19 0.03 -5.49 29.03
C VAL A 19 0.00 -4.56 30.26
N ALA A 20 -1.06 -4.64 31.07
CA ALA A 20 -1.19 -3.96 32.36
C ALA A 20 -0.02 -4.22 33.33
N ALA A 21 0.58 -5.42 33.33
CA ALA A 21 1.71 -5.75 34.20
C ALA A 21 3.04 -5.11 33.74
N LEU A 22 3.16 -4.78 32.45
CA LEU A 22 4.36 -4.18 31.84
C LEU A 22 4.36 -2.65 31.90
N GLY A 23 3.18 -2.03 32.00
CA GLY A 23 3.01 -0.58 31.91
C GLY A 23 3.70 0.24 33.00
N GLN A 24 4.12 -0.37 34.13
CA GLN A 24 4.81 0.33 35.21
C GLN A 24 6.33 0.47 34.99
N ARG A 25 6.95 -0.23 34.03
CA ARG A 25 8.42 -0.23 33.83
C ARG A 25 8.90 0.27 32.48
N VAL A 26 8.00 0.62 31.56
CA VAL A 26 8.38 0.99 30.18
C VAL A 26 8.05 2.46 29.90
N THR A 27 9.08 3.28 29.73
CA THR A 27 8.95 4.65 29.20
C THR A 27 8.94 4.61 27.67
N VAL A 28 7.90 5.19 27.08
CA VAL A 28 7.73 5.29 25.62
C VAL A 28 8.28 6.65 25.17
N GLU A 29 9.41 6.63 24.46
CA GLU A 29 10.02 7.85 23.91
C GLU A 29 9.66 7.99 22.42
N VAL A 30 9.05 9.11 22.02
CA VAL A 30 8.62 9.34 20.63
C VAL A 30 9.73 10.00 19.81
N LYS A 31 10.16 9.35 18.72
CA LYS A 31 11.04 9.97 17.72
C LYS A 31 10.25 10.99 16.89
N THR A 32 10.74 12.22 16.86
CA THR A 32 10.18 13.32 16.05
C THR A 32 10.46 13.13 14.56
N GLU A 33 11.61 12.56 14.20
CA GLU A 33 12.01 12.35 12.82
C GLU A 33 11.23 11.21 12.15
N THR A 34 10.60 11.48 11.01
CA THR A 34 10.00 10.43 10.18
C THR A 34 11.09 9.61 9.51
N PRO A 35 11.03 8.26 9.54
CA PRO A 35 12.04 7.43 8.90
C PRO A 35 12.13 7.72 7.39
N PHE A 36 13.34 7.91 6.89
CA PHE A 36 13.62 8.25 5.49
C PHE A 36 13.31 7.08 4.53
N LEU A 37 13.64 5.85 4.92
CA LEU A 37 13.54 4.67 4.06
C LEU A 37 12.12 4.40 3.52
N PRO A 38 11.04 4.52 4.31
CA PRO A 38 9.68 4.43 3.77
C PRO A 38 9.35 5.50 2.71
N LYS A 39 9.87 6.72 2.85
CA LYS A 39 9.68 7.78 1.84
C LYS A 39 10.42 7.44 0.56
N ALA A 40 11.66 6.95 0.68
CA ALA A 40 12.43 6.46 -0.46
C ALA A 40 11.72 5.29 -1.17
N ALA A 41 11.16 4.34 -0.42
CA ALA A 41 10.38 3.24 -0.99
C ALA A 41 9.12 3.75 -1.72
N PHE A 42 8.39 4.70 -1.13
CA PHE A 42 7.22 5.33 -1.76
C PHE A 42 7.59 6.13 -3.03
N PHE A 43 8.78 6.71 -3.08
CA PHE A 43 9.30 7.35 -4.29
C PHE A 43 9.63 6.32 -5.38
N LEU A 44 10.42 5.29 -5.05
CA LEU A 44 10.85 4.27 -6.01
C LEU A 44 9.69 3.57 -6.70
N ILE A 45 8.66 3.18 -5.94
CA ILE A 45 7.47 2.55 -6.53
C ILE A 45 6.66 3.52 -7.41
N SER A 46 6.66 4.82 -7.09
CA SER A 46 5.97 5.84 -7.88
C SER A 46 6.69 6.01 -9.22
N VAL A 47 8.02 6.07 -9.22
CA VAL A 47 8.84 6.05 -10.44
C VAL A 47 8.63 4.75 -11.23
N ALA A 48 8.66 3.59 -10.57
CA ALA A 48 8.42 2.30 -11.24
C ALA A 48 7.02 2.22 -11.87
N SER A 49 6.01 2.83 -11.24
CA SER A 49 4.65 2.92 -11.80
C SER A 49 4.56 3.87 -13.00
N LEU A 50 5.30 4.98 -12.98
CA LEU A 50 5.40 5.90 -14.12
C LEU A 50 6.08 5.21 -15.30
N VAL A 51 7.21 4.54 -15.07
CA VAL A 51 7.91 3.74 -16.09
C VAL A 51 6.97 2.68 -16.68
N GLY A 52 6.20 1.97 -15.85
CA GLY A 52 5.21 1.01 -16.31
C GLY A 52 4.07 1.64 -17.13
N THR A 53 3.66 2.86 -16.79
CA THR A 53 2.61 3.59 -17.53
C THR A 53 3.13 4.12 -18.86
N ILE A 54 4.38 4.59 -18.91
CA ILE A 54 5.07 4.99 -20.15
C ILE A 54 5.19 3.79 -21.08
N LEU A 55 5.69 2.65 -20.57
CA LEU A 55 5.82 1.40 -21.32
C LEU A 55 4.48 0.98 -21.94
N THR A 56 3.45 0.80 -21.12
CA THR A 56 2.13 0.36 -21.61
C THR A 56 1.46 1.42 -22.48
N GLY A 57 1.61 2.70 -22.16
CA GLY A 57 1.00 3.78 -22.92
C GLY A 57 1.57 3.89 -24.33
N LYS A 58 2.89 3.79 -24.48
CA LYS A 58 3.52 3.78 -25.81
C LYS A 58 3.12 2.56 -26.64
N LEU A 59 2.93 1.39 -26.01
CA LEU A 59 2.38 0.21 -26.69
C LEU A 59 0.94 0.42 -27.19
N HIS A 60 0.20 1.34 -26.58
CA HIS A 60 -1.12 1.78 -27.05
C HIS A 60 -1.07 3.09 -27.88
N GLY A 61 0.11 3.51 -28.34
CA GLY A 61 0.27 4.70 -29.19
C GLY A 61 0.11 6.05 -28.46
N LEU A 62 0.25 6.08 -27.14
CA LEU A 62 0.26 7.33 -26.37
C LEU A 62 1.65 7.96 -26.32
N ASP A 63 1.72 9.28 -26.36
CA ASP A 63 2.95 10.05 -26.22
C ASP A 63 2.76 11.33 -25.39
N GLY A 64 3.89 11.98 -25.06
CA GLY A 64 3.92 13.29 -24.43
C GLY A 64 3.14 13.37 -23.11
N LEU A 65 2.33 14.42 -22.96
CA LEU A 65 1.57 14.69 -21.75
C LEU A 65 0.49 13.64 -21.45
N ALA A 66 -0.02 12.93 -22.46
CA ALA A 66 -1.03 11.89 -22.26
C ALA A 66 -0.50 10.73 -21.39
N LEU A 67 0.80 10.43 -21.48
CA LEU A 67 1.45 9.41 -20.63
C LEU A 67 1.46 9.82 -19.15
N ALA A 68 1.83 11.07 -18.88
CA ALA A 68 1.86 11.62 -17.53
C ALA A 68 0.44 11.73 -16.95
N TRP A 69 -0.54 12.13 -17.76
CA TRP A 69 -1.92 12.27 -17.32
C TRP A 69 -2.57 10.91 -17.04
N ARG A 70 -2.33 9.90 -17.89
CA ARG A 70 -2.74 8.51 -17.64
C ARG A 70 -2.11 7.96 -16.36
N TRP A 71 -0.82 8.25 -16.12
CA TRP A 71 -0.15 7.88 -14.88
C TRP A 71 -0.81 8.53 -13.66
N LEU A 72 -1.11 9.84 -13.75
CA LEU A 72 -1.82 10.57 -12.71
C LEU A 72 -3.19 9.93 -12.41
N GLN A 73 -3.94 9.50 -13.43
CA GLN A 73 -5.22 8.81 -13.20
C GLN A 73 -5.04 7.46 -12.49
N PHE A 74 -4.09 6.61 -12.92
CA PHE A 74 -3.80 5.36 -12.22
C PHE A 74 -3.40 5.61 -10.77
N TRP A 75 -2.49 6.55 -10.54
CA TRP A 75 -1.95 6.86 -9.23
C TRP A 75 -3.03 7.45 -8.31
N SER A 76 -3.85 8.36 -8.83
CA SER A 76 -4.95 9.00 -8.10
C SER A 76 -6.06 8.04 -7.71
N VAL A 77 -6.34 7.00 -8.51
CA VAL A 77 -7.32 5.95 -8.15
C VAL A 77 -6.70 4.92 -7.20
N ALA A 78 -5.46 4.50 -7.44
CA ALA A 78 -4.80 3.46 -6.65
C ALA A 78 -4.59 3.84 -5.18
N LEU A 79 -4.14 5.08 -4.91
CA LEU A 79 -3.89 5.59 -3.56
C LEU A 79 -5.11 5.51 -2.62
N PRO A 80 -6.25 6.18 -2.92
CA PRO A 80 -7.44 6.12 -2.07
C PRO A 80 -8.01 4.71 -2.02
N THR A 81 -8.00 3.95 -3.13
CA THR A 81 -8.53 2.57 -3.13
C THR A 81 -7.78 1.69 -2.13
N GLY A 82 -6.45 1.70 -2.18
CA GLY A 82 -5.64 0.95 -1.21
C GLY A 82 -5.73 1.48 0.21
N MET A 83 -5.72 2.81 0.40
CA MET A 83 -5.86 3.43 1.72
C MET A 83 -7.19 3.05 2.39
N LEU A 84 -8.28 3.01 1.62
CA LEU A 84 -9.60 2.62 2.09
C LEU A 84 -9.69 1.11 2.33
N ALA A 85 -9.06 0.28 1.50
CA ALA A 85 -8.93 -1.15 1.77
C ALA A 85 -8.26 -1.39 3.14
N TRP A 86 -7.22 -0.63 3.46
CA TRP A 86 -6.55 -0.65 4.76
C TRP A 86 -7.51 -0.35 5.91
N ARG A 87 -8.24 0.75 5.81
CA ARG A 87 -9.23 1.12 6.82
C ARG A 87 -10.38 0.11 6.95
N LEU A 88 -10.82 -0.49 5.85
CA LEU A 88 -11.99 -1.37 5.85
C LEU A 88 -11.66 -2.78 6.35
N PHE A 89 -10.54 -3.34 5.91
CA PHE A 89 -10.25 -4.77 6.07
C PHE A 89 -9.08 -5.07 7.01
N TYR A 90 -8.13 -4.14 7.17
CA TYR A 90 -6.93 -4.37 7.96
C TYR A 90 -6.91 -3.63 9.31
N LEU A 91 -7.65 -2.52 9.41
CA LEU A 91 -7.88 -1.82 10.68
C LEU A 91 -8.86 -2.61 11.55
N ARG A 92 -8.36 -3.23 12.62
CA ARG A 92 -9.18 -3.93 13.61
C ARG A 92 -9.72 -2.95 14.63
N ARG A 93 -11.01 -3.05 14.98
CA ARG A 93 -11.62 -2.20 16.03
C ARG A 93 -11.15 -2.56 17.43
N HIS A 94 -10.79 -3.82 17.64
CA HIS A 94 -10.32 -4.36 18.90
C HIS A 94 -9.02 -5.14 18.69
N GLU A 95 -8.10 -4.99 19.64
CA GLU A 95 -6.84 -5.70 19.69
C GLU A 95 -6.78 -6.48 21.01
N SER A 96 -6.58 -7.79 20.92
CA SER A 96 -6.60 -8.66 22.10
C SER A 96 -5.47 -8.31 23.08
N GLY A 97 -5.80 -8.23 24.36
CA GLY A 97 -4.86 -7.94 25.44
C GLY A 97 -4.46 -6.47 25.59
N LEU A 98 -5.11 -5.54 24.86
CA LEU A 98 -4.88 -4.10 24.94
C LEU A 98 -6.09 -3.38 25.53
N ASP A 99 -5.86 -2.21 26.13
CA ASP A 99 -6.94 -1.32 26.58
C ASP A 99 -7.77 -0.80 25.39
N ALA A 100 -9.05 -1.18 25.37
CA ALA A 100 -9.98 -0.82 24.31
C ALA A 100 -10.18 0.71 24.16
N ALA A 101 -10.16 1.46 25.26
CA ALA A 101 -10.34 2.91 25.22
C ALA A 101 -9.13 3.61 24.58
N ARG A 102 -7.91 3.17 24.93
CA ARG A 102 -6.67 3.71 24.34
C ARG A 102 -6.56 3.40 22.85
N VAL A 103 -6.93 2.18 22.46
CA VAL A 103 -6.97 1.76 21.05
C VAL A 103 -8.03 2.56 20.27
N ALA A 104 -9.20 2.83 20.87
CA ALA A 104 -10.23 3.66 20.26
C ALA A 104 -9.75 5.10 20.02
N THR A 105 -9.12 5.73 21.02
CA THR A 105 -8.56 7.09 20.88
C THR A 105 -7.51 7.16 19.76
N MET A 106 -6.62 6.17 19.67
CA MET A 106 -5.64 6.09 18.58
C MET A 106 -6.33 5.96 17.21
N HIS A 107 -7.42 5.20 17.11
CA HIS A 107 -8.19 5.07 15.87
C HIS A 107 -8.89 6.37 15.48
N ASP A 108 -9.43 7.12 16.43
CA ASP A 108 -10.06 8.41 16.15
C ASP A 108 -9.03 9.41 15.58
N ASP A 109 -7.85 9.47 16.19
CA ASP A 109 -6.72 10.26 15.67
C ASP A 109 -6.29 9.81 14.28
N LEU A 110 -6.27 8.50 14.03
CA LEU A 110 -5.97 7.93 12.72
C LEU A 110 -7.00 8.38 11.68
N LEU A 111 -8.29 8.36 12.01
CA LEU A 111 -9.35 8.77 11.10
C LEU A 111 -9.32 10.27 10.81
N GLU A 112 -8.95 11.09 11.79
CA GLU A 112 -8.72 12.52 11.53
C GLU A 112 -7.52 12.73 10.60
N ARG A 113 -6.47 11.90 10.68
CA ARG A 113 -5.40 11.92 9.69
C ARG A 113 -5.85 11.47 8.30
N VAL A 114 -6.73 10.47 8.21
CA VAL A 114 -7.35 10.07 6.92
C VAL A 114 -8.11 11.25 6.30
N ARG A 115 -8.81 12.07 7.11
CA ARG A 115 -9.45 13.30 6.63
C ARG A 115 -8.44 14.27 6.01
N VAL A 116 -7.31 14.49 6.69
CA VAL A 116 -6.24 15.39 6.20
C VAL A 116 -5.66 14.85 4.89
N VAL A 117 -5.28 13.58 4.85
CA VAL A 117 -4.76 12.93 3.62
C VAL A 117 -5.77 13.04 2.48
N SER A 118 -7.06 12.82 2.75
CA SER A 118 -8.12 12.90 1.75
C SER A 118 -8.23 14.28 1.11
N ARG A 119 -8.00 15.37 1.86
CA ARG A 119 -7.98 16.74 1.31
C ARG A 119 -6.91 16.93 0.23
N TYR A 120 -5.78 16.23 0.35
CA TYR A 120 -4.72 16.24 -0.66
C TYR A 120 -4.99 15.26 -1.81
N LEU A 121 -5.69 14.15 -1.56
CA LEU A 121 -6.05 13.19 -2.61
C LEU A 121 -7.13 13.72 -3.55
N VAL A 122 -8.09 14.50 -3.05
CA VAL A 122 -9.20 15.05 -3.85
C VAL A 122 -8.71 15.85 -5.08
N PRO A 123 -7.83 16.87 -4.97
CA PRO A 123 -7.37 17.59 -6.15
C PRO A 123 -6.59 16.70 -7.13
N VAL A 124 -5.85 15.71 -6.63
CA VAL A 124 -5.14 14.73 -7.47
C VAL A 124 -6.12 13.84 -8.25
N LEU A 125 -7.21 13.40 -7.60
CA LEU A 125 -8.30 12.65 -8.23
C LEU A 125 -9.02 13.48 -9.29
N VAL A 126 -9.38 14.73 -8.97
CA VAL A 126 -10.07 15.64 -9.90
C VAL A 126 -9.18 15.93 -11.11
N ALA A 127 -7.90 16.24 -10.88
CA ALA A 127 -6.93 16.46 -11.96
C ALA A 127 -6.75 15.21 -12.83
N GLY A 128 -6.70 14.01 -12.22
CA GLY A 128 -6.59 12.74 -12.94
C GLY A 128 -7.87 12.30 -13.66
N ALA A 129 -9.05 12.76 -13.25
CA ALA A 129 -10.34 12.25 -13.73
C ALA A 129 -10.54 12.46 -15.24
N ALA A 130 -10.08 13.60 -15.77
CA ALA A 130 -10.24 13.91 -17.18
C ALA A 130 -9.28 13.11 -18.09
N ALA A 131 -8.24 12.47 -17.55
CA ALA A 131 -7.21 11.84 -18.37
C ALA A 131 -7.80 10.80 -19.34
N SER A 132 -8.77 10.00 -18.88
CA SER A 132 -9.43 8.96 -19.69
C SER A 132 -10.16 9.51 -20.91
N LEU A 133 -10.60 10.78 -20.91
CA LEU A 133 -11.23 11.40 -22.08
C LEU A 133 -10.22 11.69 -23.20
N PHE A 134 -8.93 11.74 -22.88
CA PHE A 134 -7.85 12.03 -23.83
C PHE A 134 -7.03 10.78 -24.21
N VAL A 135 -7.51 9.58 -23.82
CA VAL A 135 -6.86 8.32 -24.18
C VAL A 135 -7.57 7.72 -25.41
N PRO A 136 -6.99 7.85 -26.62
CA PRO A 136 -7.69 7.55 -27.89
C PRO A 136 -8.10 6.09 -28.07
N TYR A 137 -7.44 5.15 -27.39
CA TYR A 137 -7.80 3.72 -27.51
C TYR A 137 -8.98 3.32 -26.62
N LEU A 138 -9.46 4.20 -25.73
CA LEU A 138 -10.63 3.91 -24.91
C LEU A 138 -11.91 4.07 -25.72
N ALA A 139 -12.82 3.11 -25.61
CA ALA A 139 -14.19 3.32 -26.05
C ALA A 139 -14.82 4.50 -25.29
N GLY A 140 -15.66 5.29 -25.94
CA GLY A 140 -16.24 6.52 -25.36
C GLY A 140 -16.95 6.26 -24.02
N TRP A 141 -17.72 5.18 -23.92
CA TRP A 141 -18.40 4.81 -22.67
C TRP A 141 -17.40 4.46 -21.55
N THR A 142 -16.28 3.81 -21.87
CA THR A 142 -15.23 3.46 -20.91
C THR A 142 -14.55 4.72 -20.39
N ALA A 143 -14.24 5.67 -21.28
CA ALA A 143 -13.64 6.94 -20.93
C ALA A 143 -14.55 7.73 -19.97
N VAL A 144 -15.85 7.83 -20.29
CA VAL A 144 -16.86 8.50 -19.45
C VAL A 144 -17.03 7.79 -18.10
N ALA A 145 -17.10 6.46 -18.09
CA ALA A 145 -17.25 5.69 -16.85
C ALA A 145 -16.05 5.85 -15.91
N LEU A 146 -14.82 5.85 -16.45
CA LEU A 146 -13.60 6.09 -15.67
C LEU A 146 -13.55 7.51 -15.11
N THR A 147 -13.94 8.52 -15.90
CA THR A 147 -14.03 9.91 -15.41
C THR A 147 -15.06 10.04 -14.31
N ALA A 148 -16.28 9.50 -14.51
CA ALA A 148 -17.34 9.50 -13.52
C ALA A 148 -16.91 8.77 -12.23
N ALA A 149 -16.24 7.63 -12.34
CA ALA A 149 -15.71 6.89 -11.20
C ALA A 149 -14.66 7.69 -10.43
N SER A 150 -13.72 8.36 -11.11
CA SER A 150 -12.72 9.22 -10.45
C SER A 150 -13.36 10.40 -9.71
N LEU A 151 -14.38 11.04 -10.29
CA LEU A 151 -15.11 12.14 -9.63
C LEU A 151 -15.96 11.65 -8.46
N ALA A 152 -16.66 10.52 -8.62
CA ALA A 152 -17.43 9.91 -7.53
C ALA A 152 -16.50 9.49 -6.37
N LEU A 153 -15.33 8.94 -6.68
CA LEU A 153 -14.30 8.62 -5.68
C LEU A 153 -13.79 9.87 -4.97
N ALA A 154 -13.56 10.97 -5.70
CA ALA A 154 -13.19 12.26 -5.11
C ALA A 154 -14.25 12.78 -4.14
N ALA A 155 -15.54 12.68 -4.49
CA ALA A 155 -16.63 13.08 -3.61
C ALA A 155 -16.70 12.17 -2.36
N LEU A 156 -16.73 10.85 -2.54
CA LEU A 156 -16.92 9.89 -1.46
C LEU A 156 -15.74 9.87 -0.47
N VAL A 157 -14.50 10.09 -0.93
CA VAL A 157 -13.32 10.08 -0.05
C VAL A 157 -13.37 11.22 0.98
N THR A 158 -14.07 12.34 0.69
CA THR A 158 -14.26 13.44 1.66
C THR A 158 -15.08 13.03 2.89
N GLN A 159 -15.96 12.04 2.74
CA GLN A 159 -16.82 11.53 3.80
C GLN A 159 -16.33 10.20 4.37
N ALA A 160 -15.29 9.62 3.76
CA ALA A 160 -14.80 8.32 4.14
C ALA A 160 -14.48 8.33 5.64
N HIS A 161 -13.67 9.25 6.17
CA HIS A 161 -13.25 9.23 7.58
C HIS A 161 -14.41 9.13 8.59
N ARG A 162 -15.57 9.74 8.30
CA ARG A 162 -16.77 9.71 9.16
C ARG A 162 -17.64 8.49 8.95
N SER A 163 -17.86 8.09 7.69
CA SER A 163 -18.82 7.05 7.34
C SER A 163 -18.13 5.81 6.79
N ARG A 164 -18.33 4.67 7.46
CA ARG A 164 -17.84 3.38 6.95
C ARG A 164 -18.55 2.99 5.64
N ALA A 165 -19.81 3.38 5.47
CA ALA A 165 -20.54 3.16 4.22
C ALA A 165 -19.95 3.99 3.07
N ALA A 166 -19.63 5.27 3.30
CA ALA A 166 -18.95 6.10 2.31
C ALA A 166 -17.56 5.55 1.95
N ALA A 167 -16.84 5.04 2.95
CA ALA A 167 -15.54 4.38 2.75
C ALA A 167 -15.66 3.13 1.87
N PHE A 168 -16.67 2.30 2.13
CA PHE A 168 -16.94 1.10 1.35
C PHE A 168 -17.37 1.44 -0.07
N GLY A 169 -18.27 2.42 -0.24
CA GLY A 169 -18.66 2.92 -1.56
C GLY A 169 -17.46 3.47 -2.35
N ALA A 170 -16.63 4.29 -1.72
CA ALA A 170 -15.40 4.78 -2.34
C ALA A 170 -14.44 3.64 -2.73
N PHE A 171 -14.25 2.66 -1.85
CA PHE A 171 -13.43 1.48 -2.15
C PHE A 171 -13.98 0.71 -3.35
N LEU A 172 -15.29 0.45 -3.41
CA LEU A 172 -15.92 -0.25 -4.52
C LEU A 172 -15.77 0.51 -5.84
N VAL A 173 -16.03 1.82 -5.85
CA VAL A 173 -15.85 2.67 -7.04
C VAL A 173 -14.40 2.61 -7.53
N GLY A 174 -13.43 2.73 -6.62
CA GLY A 174 -12.01 2.61 -6.96
C GLY A 174 -11.62 1.23 -7.48
N ALA A 175 -12.08 0.16 -6.84
CA ALA A 175 -11.81 -1.22 -7.25
C ALA A 175 -12.40 -1.52 -8.65
N LEU A 176 -13.63 -1.07 -8.91
CA LEU A 176 -14.29 -1.19 -10.21
C LEU A 176 -13.58 -0.35 -11.28
N ALA A 177 -13.10 0.84 -10.95
CA ALA A 177 -12.31 1.65 -11.89
C ALA A 177 -10.99 0.96 -12.27
N LEU A 178 -10.29 0.31 -11.32
CA LEU A 178 -9.10 -0.47 -11.61
C LEU A 178 -9.41 -1.72 -12.45
N LEU A 179 -10.56 -2.35 -12.23
CA LEU A 179 -11.03 -3.47 -13.05
C LEU A 179 -11.32 -3.01 -14.48
N LEU A 180 -12.05 -1.89 -14.64
CA LEU A 180 -12.38 -1.32 -15.94
C LEU A 180 -11.13 -0.89 -16.71
N TRP A 181 -10.13 -0.34 -16.02
CA TRP A 181 -8.81 -0.11 -16.60
C TRP A 181 -8.12 -1.40 -17.06
N GLY A 182 -8.19 -2.46 -16.26
CA GLY A 182 -7.64 -3.76 -16.62
C GLY A 182 -8.29 -4.33 -17.89
N TRP A 183 -9.61 -4.20 -18.00
CA TRP A 183 -10.36 -4.57 -19.19
C TRP A 183 -9.94 -3.75 -20.42
N ALA A 184 -9.89 -2.42 -20.27
CA ALA A 184 -9.60 -1.50 -21.36
C ALA A 184 -8.16 -1.65 -21.90
N ASP A 185 -7.17 -1.74 -21.02
CA ASP A 185 -5.76 -1.96 -21.40
C ASP A 185 -5.54 -3.31 -22.10
N SER A 186 -6.46 -4.25 -21.93
CA SER A 186 -6.35 -5.59 -22.51
C SER A 186 -7.06 -5.75 -23.85
N GLY A 187 -7.68 -4.68 -24.37
CA GLY A 187 -8.50 -4.75 -25.58
C GLY A 187 -9.67 -5.72 -25.47
N GLY A 188 -10.18 -5.97 -24.26
CA GLY A 188 -11.26 -6.92 -24.00
C GLY A 188 -10.84 -8.41 -23.92
N LEU A 189 -9.54 -8.72 -24.02
CA LEU A 189 -9.07 -10.10 -23.84
C LEU A 189 -9.12 -10.51 -22.36
N SER A 190 -10.05 -11.39 -22.01
CA SER A 190 -10.37 -11.76 -20.61
C SER A 190 -9.17 -12.24 -19.79
N GLY A 191 -8.30 -13.09 -20.35
CA GLY A 191 -7.11 -13.58 -19.65
C GLY A 191 -6.09 -12.49 -19.34
N VAL A 192 -5.87 -11.56 -20.29
CA VAL A 192 -4.97 -10.42 -20.10
C VAL A 192 -5.59 -9.42 -19.13
N ALA A 193 -6.90 -9.20 -19.23
CA ALA A 193 -7.66 -8.32 -18.33
C ALA A 193 -7.57 -8.81 -16.88
N ALA A 194 -7.74 -10.10 -16.64
CA ALA A 194 -7.62 -10.69 -15.31
C ALA A 194 -6.23 -10.42 -14.71
N VAL A 195 -5.15 -10.71 -15.46
CA VAL A 195 -3.77 -10.48 -14.98
C VAL A 195 -3.51 -8.98 -14.74
N ARG A 196 -3.99 -8.11 -15.63
CA ARG A 196 -3.84 -6.67 -15.51
C ARG A 196 -4.60 -6.12 -14.30
N THR A 197 -5.82 -6.55 -14.07
CA THR A 197 -6.62 -6.16 -12.89
C THR A 197 -5.94 -6.61 -11.60
N VAL A 198 -5.44 -7.85 -11.54
CA VAL A 198 -4.67 -8.35 -10.38
C VAL A 198 -3.42 -7.49 -10.15
N HIS A 199 -2.69 -7.14 -11.21
CA HIS A 199 -1.53 -6.25 -11.11
C HIS A 199 -1.90 -4.88 -10.52
N LEU A 200 -2.98 -4.27 -11.02
CA LEU A 200 -3.45 -2.95 -10.58
C LEU A 200 -3.96 -2.98 -9.13
N TRP A 201 -4.67 -4.03 -8.73
CA TRP A 201 -5.12 -4.21 -7.35
C TRP A 201 -3.95 -4.45 -6.38
N ALA A 202 -2.98 -5.28 -6.74
CA ALA A 202 -1.77 -5.49 -5.94
C ALA A 202 -0.97 -4.18 -5.79
N PHE A 203 -0.83 -3.43 -6.88
CA PHE A 203 -0.23 -2.09 -6.86
C PHE A 203 -0.99 -1.13 -5.93
N ALA A 204 -2.33 -1.07 -6.03
CA ALA A 204 -3.14 -0.22 -5.18
C ALA A 204 -3.06 -0.62 -3.70
N ALA A 205 -3.13 -1.91 -3.39
CA ALA A 205 -3.02 -2.43 -2.02
C ALA A 205 -1.68 -2.05 -1.37
N TRP A 206 -0.58 -2.18 -2.11
CA TRP A 206 0.75 -1.76 -1.64
C TRP A 206 0.84 -0.24 -1.49
N LEU A 207 0.48 0.53 -2.53
CA LEU A 207 0.69 1.97 -2.59
C LEU A 207 -0.22 2.73 -1.61
N GLY A 208 -1.51 2.40 -1.61
CA GLY A 208 -2.47 2.99 -0.68
C GLY A 208 -2.24 2.53 0.76
N GLY A 209 -1.70 1.33 0.97
CA GLY A 209 -1.24 0.88 2.28
C GLY A 209 -0.04 1.65 2.82
N ALA A 210 0.94 1.92 1.97
CA ALA A 210 2.05 2.78 2.31
C ALA A 210 1.56 4.20 2.66
N LEU A 211 0.64 4.76 1.87
CA LEU A 211 0.01 6.05 2.16
C LEU A 211 -0.72 6.04 3.51
N PHE A 212 -1.51 5.01 3.80
CA PHE A 212 -2.23 4.88 5.07
C PHE A 212 -1.26 4.84 6.25
N ASN A 213 -0.20 4.04 6.15
CA ASN A 213 0.78 3.90 7.22
C ASN A 213 1.55 5.21 7.46
N LEU A 214 2.03 5.86 6.39
CA LEU A 214 2.83 7.09 6.49
C LEU A 214 2.00 8.33 6.83
N GLY A 215 0.83 8.45 6.21
CA GLY A 215 -0.04 9.62 6.32
C GLY A 215 -0.98 9.59 7.52
N ALA A 216 -1.35 8.39 8.01
CA ALA A 216 -2.32 8.24 9.09
C ALA A 216 -1.79 7.47 10.30
N ALA A 217 -1.32 6.24 10.12
CA ALA A 217 -0.96 5.38 11.26
C ALA A 217 0.24 5.91 12.06
N VAL A 218 1.34 6.29 11.41
CA VAL A 218 2.54 6.81 12.08
C VAL A 218 2.24 8.11 12.83
N PRO A 219 1.58 9.14 12.23
CA PRO A 219 1.22 10.35 12.96
C PRO A 219 0.25 10.12 14.12
N ALA A 220 -0.70 9.19 14.01
CA ALA A 220 -1.62 8.85 15.09
C ALA A 220 -0.90 8.13 16.24
N GLY A 221 -0.02 7.18 15.93
CA GLY A 221 0.81 6.49 16.93
C GLY A 221 1.72 7.45 17.71
N ARG A 222 2.27 8.49 17.06
CA ARG A 222 3.08 9.53 17.73
C ARG A 222 2.30 10.36 18.74
N LYS A 223 1.03 10.65 18.46
CA LYS A 223 0.16 11.38 19.41
C LYS A 223 -0.21 10.52 20.62
N ASN A 224 -0.28 9.20 20.42
CA ASN A 224 -0.70 8.25 21.43
C ASN A 224 0.52 7.50 21.97
N ALA A 225 1.37 8.21 22.70
CA ALA A 225 2.65 7.71 23.23
C ALA A 225 2.47 6.77 24.44
N ASN A 226 1.78 5.65 24.26
CA ASN A 226 1.54 4.64 25.28
C ASN A 226 1.78 3.22 24.74
N LEU A 227 1.99 2.27 25.65
CA LEU A 227 2.35 0.90 25.31
C LEU A 227 1.26 0.21 24.45
N ASP A 228 -0.02 0.43 24.75
CA ASP A 228 -1.13 -0.15 23.98
C ASP A 228 -1.12 0.33 22.52
N ALA A 229 -0.95 1.63 22.30
CA ALA A 229 -0.86 2.21 20.96
C ALA A 229 0.38 1.74 20.20
N VAL A 230 1.52 1.53 20.89
CA VAL A 230 2.74 0.96 20.30
C VAL A 230 2.50 -0.47 19.83
N VAL A 231 1.92 -1.31 20.69
CA VAL A 231 1.61 -2.71 20.36
C VAL A 231 0.57 -2.79 19.24
N ALA A 232 -0.49 -1.98 19.31
CA ALA A 232 -1.50 -1.89 18.26
C ALA A 232 -0.89 -1.44 16.91
N GLY A 233 -0.02 -0.43 16.94
CA GLY A 233 0.73 0.04 15.77
C GLY A 233 1.68 -1.01 15.20
N ALA A 234 2.37 -1.78 16.05
CA ALA A 234 3.24 -2.87 15.63
C ALA A 234 2.45 -3.99 14.93
N ARG A 235 1.29 -4.39 15.49
CA ARG A 235 0.38 -5.38 14.88
C ARG A 235 -0.20 -4.88 13.55
N GLN A 236 -0.52 -3.59 13.45
CA GLN A 236 -0.93 -2.96 12.18
C GLN A 236 0.15 -3.12 11.11
N LEU A 237 1.41 -2.86 11.46
CA LEU A 237 2.48 -2.99 10.49
C LEU A 237 2.79 -4.44 10.12
N GLU A 238 2.66 -5.39 11.04
CA GLU A 238 2.82 -6.80 10.71
C GLU A 238 1.85 -7.23 9.59
N ARG A 239 0.59 -6.80 9.70
CA ARG A 239 -0.40 -6.98 8.62
C ARG A 239 0.05 -6.30 7.33
N PHE A 240 0.66 -5.11 7.41
CA PHE A 240 1.15 -4.41 6.22
C PHE A 240 2.30 -5.16 5.56
N ARG A 241 3.18 -5.76 6.35
CA ARG A 241 4.28 -6.59 5.83
C ARG A 241 3.74 -7.81 5.10
N TRP A 242 2.64 -8.40 5.55
CA TRP A 242 1.97 -9.47 4.81
C TRP A 242 1.44 -8.97 3.45
N VAL A 243 0.81 -7.79 3.41
CA VAL A 243 0.39 -7.15 2.14
C VAL A 243 1.58 -6.86 1.23
N VAL A 244 2.71 -6.39 1.77
CA VAL A 244 3.93 -6.14 0.98
C VAL A 244 4.49 -7.45 0.41
N ARG A 245 4.59 -8.50 1.23
CA ARG A 245 5.10 -9.83 0.84
C ARG A 245 4.23 -10.52 -0.20
N THR A 246 2.94 -10.21 -0.27
CA THR A 246 2.03 -10.78 -1.26
C THR A 246 1.94 -9.89 -2.52
N SER A 247 1.85 -8.57 -2.33
CA SER A 247 1.67 -7.62 -3.43
C SER A 247 2.91 -7.46 -4.31
N LEU A 248 4.12 -7.42 -3.73
CA LEU A 248 5.34 -7.22 -4.53
C LEU A 248 5.62 -8.40 -5.46
N PRO A 249 5.62 -9.69 -5.01
CA PRO A 249 5.74 -10.81 -5.93
C PRO A 249 4.63 -10.82 -6.98
N THR A 250 3.39 -10.49 -6.59
CA THR A 250 2.26 -10.40 -7.53
C THR A 250 2.55 -9.36 -8.62
N ILE A 251 3.00 -8.15 -8.26
CA ILE A 251 3.36 -7.08 -9.22
C ILE A 251 4.50 -7.52 -10.13
N ILE A 252 5.52 -8.19 -9.60
CA ILE A 252 6.67 -8.70 -10.39
C ILE A 252 6.19 -9.76 -11.39
N VAL A 253 5.53 -10.81 -10.91
CA VAL A 253 5.11 -11.95 -11.75
C VAL A 253 4.13 -11.50 -12.82
N THR A 254 3.08 -10.77 -12.46
CA THR A 254 2.11 -10.25 -13.43
C THR A 254 2.74 -9.24 -14.38
N GLY A 255 3.67 -8.41 -13.90
CA GLY A 255 4.41 -7.44 -14.71
C GLY A 255 5.30 -8.09 -15.76
N VAL A 256 6.10 -9.10 -15.37
CA VAL A 256 6.95 -9.88 -16.27
C VAL A 256 6.10 -10.63 -17.28
N TRP A 257 5.03 -11.29 -16.82
CA TRP A 257 4.11 -12.00 -17.70
C TRP A 257 3.52 -11.09 -18.78
N MET A 258 3.03 -9.89 -18.39
CA MET A 258 2.53 -8.91 -19.35
C MET A 258 3.62 -8.41 -20.30
N ALA A 259 4.83 -8.14 -19.80
CA ALA A 259 5.95 -7.69 -20.63
C ALA A 259 6.35 -8.73 -21.68
N LEU A 260 6.40 -10.02 -21.31
CA LEU A 260 6.65 -11.11 -22.24
C LEU A 260 5.52 -11.24 -23.27
N ARG A 261 4.26 -11.02 -22.86
CA ARG A 261 3.11 -11.12 -23.77
C ARG A 261 3.07 -10.00 -24.81
N TYR A 262 3.47 -8.79 -24.43
CA TYR A 262 3.53 -7.63 -25.33
C TYR A 262 4.81 -7.62 -26.18
N GLY A 263 5.95 -7.94 -25.57
CA GLY A 263 7.26 -7.86 -26.23
C GLY A 263 7.63 -9.09 -27.05
N GLY A 264 7.14 -10.28 -26.68
CA GLY A 264 7.62 -11.56 -27.20
C GLY A 264 8.98 -11.96 -26.59
N VAL A 265 9.25 -13.26 -26.41
CA VAL A 265 10.43 -13.74 -25.66
C VAL A 265 11.75 -13.43 -26.36
N THR A 266 11.81 -13.63 -27.68
CA THR A 266 13.04 -13.51 -28.50
C THR A 266 13.05 -12.27 -29.39
N SER A 267 12.20 -11.30 -29.10
CA SER A 267 11.98 -10.15 -29.96
C SER A 267 13.09 -9.09 -29.84
N PRO A 268 13.47 -8.39 -30.94
CA PRO A 268 14.32 -7.20 -30.89
C PRO A 268 13.77 -6.09 -29.99
N PHE A 269 12.48 -6.15 -29.61
CA PHE A 269 11.85 -5.26 -28.65
C PHE A 269 12.71 -5.02 -27.41
N TRP A 270 13.35 -6.04 -26.85
CA TRP A 270 14.16 -5.92 -25.62
C TRP A 270 15.39 -5.02 -25.75
N LEU A 271 15.85 -4.79 -26.98
CA LEU A 271 16.97 -3.88 -27.29
C LEU A 271 16.49 -2.48 -27.69
N SER A 272 15.19 -2.29 -27.88
CA SER A 272 14.62 -0.97 -28.15
C SER A 272 14.59 -0.10 -26.88
N GLY A 273 14.62 1.22 -27.04
CA GLY A 273 14.52 2.15 -25.89
C GLY A 273 13.28 1.92 -25.02
N ILE A 274 12.16 1.48 -25.62
CA ILE A 274 10.94 1.14 -24.88
C ILE A 274 11.10 -0.19 -24.13
N GLY A 275 11.71 -1.21 -24.75
CA GLY A 275 11.97 -2.49 -24.11
C GLY A 275 12.90 -2.39 -22.90
N LEU A 276 13.87 -1.48 -22.93
CA LEU A 276 14.79 -1.19 -21.82
C LEU A 276 14.07 -0.63 -20.57
N LEU A 277 12.84 -0.13 -20.70
CA LEU A 277 12.04 0.27 -19.53
C LEU A 277 11.63 -0.92 -18.65
N VAL A 278 11.57 -2.13 -19.21
CA VAL A 278 11.24 -3.35 -18.45
C VAL A 278 12.34 -3.70 -17.44
N PRO A 279 13.62 -3.90 -17.83
CA PRO A 279 14.67 -4.16 -16.85
C PRO A 279 14.89 -2.98 -15.89
N LEU A 280 14.72 -1.73 -16.33
CA LEU A 280 14.75 -0.57 -15.43
C LEU A 280 13.67 -0.66 -14.35
N LYS A 281 12.41 -0.96 -14.72
CA LYS A 281 11.32 -1.14 -13.77
C LYS A 281 11.60 -2.29 -12.81
N LEU A 282 12.12 -3.42 -13.31
CA LEU A 282 12.50 -4.56 -12.47
C LEU A 282 13.60 -4.18 -11.48
N LEU A 283 14.63 -3.45 -11.91
CA LEU A 283 15.70 -2.96 -11.04
C LEU A 283 15.15 -2.06 -9.92
N LEU A 284 14.23 -1.14 -10.25
CA LEU A 284 13.56 -0.29 -9.25
C LEU A 284 12.78 -1.10 -8.21
N ILE A 285 12.08 -2.17 -8.65
CA ILE A 285 11.34 -3.06 -7.75
C ILE A 285 12.30 -3.93 -6.92
N VAL A 286 13.41 -4.40 -7.49
CA VAL A 286 14.44 -5.13 -6.73
C VAL A 286 15.05 -4.23 -5.67
N ALA A 287 15.39 -2.99 -5.99
CA ALA A 287 15.87 -2.01 -5.01
C ALA A 287 14.85 -1.78 -3.88
N LEU A 288 13.56 -1.71 -4.22
CA LEU A 288 12.47 -1.64 -3.24
C LEU A 288 12.44 -2.87 -2.32
N VAL A 289 12.55 -4.07 -2.88
CA VAL A 289 12.61 -5.33 -2.10
C VAL A 289 13.83 -5.33 -1.17
N VAL A 290 15.00 -4.90 -1.67
CA VAL A 290 16.21 -4.75 -0.85
C VAL A 290 15.94 -3.82 0.32
N ILE A 291 15.36 -2.63 0.10
CA ILE A 291 15.01 -1.70 1.20
C ILE A 291 14.11 -2.38 2.23
N PHE A 292 13.12 -3.18 1.83
CA PHE A 292 12.24 -3.88 2.78
C PHE A 292 12.92 -5.00 3.56
N ILE A 293 13.89 -5.68 2.96
CA ILE A 293 14.65 -6.75 3.62
C ILE A 293 15.69 -6.13 4.56
N THR A 294 16.43 -5.12 4.10
CA THR A 294 17.54 -4.50 4.83
C THR A 294 17.09 -3.46 5.85
N CYS A 295 15.88 -2.91 5.72
CA CYS A 295 15.26 -2.12 6.76
C CYS A 295 14.44 -3.06 7.66
N PRO A 296 14.99 -3.56 8.78
CA PRO A 296 14.16 -4.14 9.82
C PRO A 296 13.42 -2.96 10.44
N LEU A 297 12.31 -2.55 9.82
CA LEU A 297 11.60 -1.30 10.12
C LEU A 297 11.20 -1.15 11.60
N TYR A 298 11.39 -2.19 12.43
CA TYR A 298 11.08 -2.22 13.86
C TYR A 298 12.23 -2.60 14.80
N ARG A 299 13.39 -3.12 14.35
CA ARG A 299 14.54 -3.21 15.27
C ARG A 299 15.26 -1.86 15.45
N ALA A 300 15.14 -0.94 14.48
CA ALA A 300 15.82 0.37 14.53
C ALA A 300 14.94 1.60 14.19
N CYS A 301 13.78 1.41 13.53
CA CYS A 301 12.99 2.51 12.95
C CYS A 301 11.58 2.68 13.53
N SER A 302 11.23 2.00 14.64
CA SER A 302 9.99 2.31 15.36
C SER A 302 9.98 3.80 15.75
N PRO A 303 8.89 4.54 15.50
CA PRO A 303 8.74 5.91 15.96
C PRO A 303 8.66 6.01 17.50
N VAL A 304 8.67 4.87 18.21
CA VAL A 304 8.77 4.80 19.66
C VAL A 304 10.02 4.00 20.07
N ARG A 305 10.94 4.64 20.81
CA ARG A 305 12.05 4.02 21.55
C ARG A 305 11.51 3.39 22.85
N GLY A 306 12.01 2.19 23.20
CA GLY A 306 11.63 1.46 24.42
C GLY A 306 11.03 0.06 24.20
N VAL A 307 10.79 -0.35 22.94
CA VAL A 307 10.28 -1.69 22.60
C VAL A 307 11.07 -2.23 21.39
N CYS A 308 12.37 -2.51 21.59
CA CYS A 308 13.23 -3.04 20.52
C CYS A 308 12.97 -4.54 20.24
N ASN A 309 12.25 -5.21 21.13
CA ASN A 309 11.69 -6.54 20.91
C ASN A 309 10.53 -6.70 21.89
N LEU A 310 9.32 -7.01 21.39
CA LEU A 310 8.21 -7.38 22.29
C LEU A 310 8.55 -8.66 23.08
N ASP A 311 9.44 -9.49 22.53
CA ASP A 311 9.96 -10.71 23.14
C ASP A 311 10.84 -10.40 24.37
N ASP A 312 11.58 -9.29 24.37
CA ASP A 312 12.46 -8.91 25.50
C ASP A 312 11.65 -8.43 26.72
N LEU A 313 10.40 -8.01 26.52
CA LEU A 313 9.49 -7.63 27.61
C LEU A 313 8.97 -8.85 28.39
N GLY A 314 9.03 -10.05 27.82
CA GLY A 314 8.62 -11.29 28.47
C GLY A 314 9.76 -12.07 29.16
N GLY A 315 11.02 -11.63 28.99
CA GLY A 315 12.21 -12.37 29.40
C GLY A 315 12.82 -11.98 30.76
N GLY A 316 12.12 -11.17 31.56
CA GLY A 316 12.58 -10.78 32.89
C GLY A 316 12.25 -11.81 33.96
N GLU A 317 12.74 -13.04 33.82
CA GLU A 317 12.93 -13.96 34.96
C GLU A 317 14.43 -14.17 35.16
N GLY A 318 14.90 -13.66 36.30
CA GLY A 318 16.29 -13.52 36.73
C GLY A 318 16.36 -12.40 37.75
#